data_AF-A0A553G8M7-F1
#
_entry.id   AF-A0A553G8M7-F1
#
_cell.length_a   1.000
_cell.length_b   1.000
_cell.length_c   1.000
_cell.angle_alpha   90.00
_cell.angle_beta   90.00
_cell.angle_gamma   90.00
#
_symmetry.space_group_name_H-M   'P 1'
#
loop_
_entity.id
_entity.type
_entity.pdbx_description
1 polymer ?
#
loop_
_entity_poly.entity_id
_entity_poly.type
_entity_poly.pdbx_seq_one_letter_code
_entity_poly.pdbx_strand_id
1 'polypeptide(L)'
;MDYLNTFKKIKALAETGLVYAQNGYEVERNQELVDLSKELMAAIANEPIKAFDTYYLPPKEYPTPKVDVRALILNEDGEILMAKEKMDGLWSIPGGWADIGHSPSEVVVKEVEEETGIEAKVERVLAIYDKRCHPHPPQPWYVYKIMFLCIPTGGKLRGNFDIDEARWFNLNSLPPLSTDRILESQIKELVHLANHPEFPVVCD
;
A
#
# COMPACT_ATOMS: atom_id res chain seq x y z
N MET A 1 10.41 -20.24 9.23
CA MET A 1 11.07 -18.92 9.32
C MET A 1 10.55 -18.07 8.19
N ASP A 2 10.22 -16.81 8.44
CA ASP A 2 9.81 -15.87 7.39
C ASP A 2 11.05 -15.28 6.71
N TYR A 3 11.56 -16.03 5.73
CA TYR A 3 12.80 -15.70 5.04
C TYR A 3 12.69 -14.37 4.27
N LEU A 4 11.51 -14.05 3.74
CA LEU A 4 11.27 -12.83 2.98
C LEU A 4 11.34 -11.59 3.90
N ASN A 5 10.67 -11.59 5.04
CA ASN A 5 10.75 -10.45 5.95
C ASN A 5 12.11 -10.34 6.65
N THR A 6 12.79 -11.47 6.89
CA THR A 6 14.17 -11.47 7.40
C THR A 6 15.10 -10.80 6.39
N PHE A 7 14.99 -11.20 5.12
CA PHE A 7 15.74 -10.60 4.02
C PHE A 7 15.53 -9.08 3.92
N LYS A 8 14.28 -8.61 3.91
CA LYS A 8 13.97 -7.16 3.83
C LYS A 8 14.62 -6.36 4.96
N LYS A 9 14.65 -6.91 6.18
CA LYS A 9 15.31 -6.28 7.35
C LYS A 9 16.81 -6.20 7.18
N ILE A 10 17.45 -7.27 6.71
CA ILE A 10 18.90 -7.29 6.43
C ILE A 10 19.23 -6.20 5.40
N LYS A 11 18.49 -6.16 4.29
CA LYS A 11 18.67 -5.12 3.26
C LYS A 11 18.53 -3.71 3.86
N ALA A 12 17.46 -3.43 4.58
CA ALA A 12 17.24 -2.10 5.17
C ALA A 12 18.35 -1.67 6.15
N LEU A 13 18.86 -2.61 6.96
CA LEU A 13 19.98 -2.36 7.88
C LEU A 13 21.27 -2.06 7.12
N ALA A 14 21.59 -2.84 6.09
CA ALA A 14 22.78 -2.66 5.26
C ALA A 14 22.72 -1.31 4.50
N GLU A 15 21.57 -0.98 3.93
CA GLU A 15 21.33 0.28 3.24
C GLU A 15 21.43 1.50 4.19
N THR A 16 20.90 1.37 5.40
CA THR A 16 21.07 2.39 6.45
C THR A 16 22.55 2.57 6.79
N GLY A 17 23.29 1.47 6.95
CA GLY A 17 24.72 1.51 7.22
C GLY A 17 25.52 2.21 6.11
N LEU A 18 25.15 2.02 4.84
CA LEU A 18 25.75 2.75 3.71
C LEU A 18 25.50 4.26 3.78
N VAL A 19 24.28 4.68 4.12
CA VAL A 19 23.89 6.10 4.19
C VAL A 19 24.67 6.86 5.27
N TYR A 20 24.93 6.22 6.42
CA TYR A 20 25.62 6.87 7.55
C TYR A 20 27.10 6.50 7.70
N ALA A 21 27.66 5.71 6.78
CA ALA A 21 29.06 5.30 6.84
C ALA A 21 30.00 6.52 6.91
N GLN A 22 30.93 6.51 7.85
CA GLN A 22 31.89 7.58 8.09
C GLN A 22 33.27 7.29 7.50
N ASN A 23 33.53 6.06 7.06
CA ASN A 23 34.81 5.64 6.49
C ASN A 23 34.67 4.52 5.44
N GLY A 24 35.73 4.30 4.67
CA GLY A 24 35.75 3.31 3.58
C GLY A 24 35.47 1.88 4.03
N TYR A 25 35.93 1.47 5.22
CA TYR A 25 35.67 0.12 5.73
C TYR A 25 34.19 -0.12 6.08
N GLU A 26 33.48 0.91 6.53
CA GLU A 26 32.04 0.85 6.73
C GLU A 26 31.28 0.77 5.40
N VAL A 27 31.72 1.52 4.39
CA VAL A 27 31.15 1.41 3.04
C VAL A 27 31.32 0.01 2.48
N GLU A 28 32.53 -0.54 2.50
CA GLU A 28 32.83 -1.89 1.98
C GLU A 28 31.98 -2.97 2.66
N ARG A 29 31.94 -2.97 4.00
CA ARG A 29 31.17 -3.97 4.76
C ARG A 29 29.67 -3.89 4.51
N ASN A 30 29.11 -2.68 4.48
CA ASN A 30 27.68 -2.53 4.23
C ASN A 30 27.34 -2.84 2.77
N GLN A 31 28.22 -2.55 1.81
CA GLN A 31 28.04 -2.95 0.42
C GLN A 31 28.05 -4.48 0.26
N GLU A 32 28.97 -5.17 0.94
CA GLU A 32 29.00 -6.64 0.96
C GLU A 32 27.69 -7.23 1.53
N LEU A 33 27.14 -6.64 2.59
CA LEU A 33 25.83 -7.05 3.13
C LEU A 33 24.69 -6.84 2.13
N VAL A 34 24.71 -5.74 1.37
CA VAL A 34 23.74 -5.50 0.29
C VAL A 34 23.86 -6.57 -0.80
N ASP A 35 25.08 -6.89 -1.24
CA ASP A 35 25.33 -7.88 -2.29
C ASP A 35 24.90 -9.28 -1.85
N LEU A 36 25.26 -9.70 -0.63
CA LEU A 36 24.81 -10.97 -0.05
C LEU A 36 23.29 -11.04 0.08
N SER A 37 22.64 -9.94 0.45
CA SER A 37 21.17 -9.90 0.54
C SER A 37 20.51 -10.08 -0.84
N LYS A 38 21.14 -9.58 -1.91
CA LYS A 38 20.69 -9.77 -3.29
C LYS A 38 20.79 -11.20 -3.75
N GLU A 39 21.87 -11.90 -3.40
CA GLU A 39 22.02 -13.34 -3.66
C GLU A 39 20.93 -14.15 -2.95
N LEU A 40 20.65 -13.83 -1.68
CA LEU A 40 19.57 -14.48 -0.92
C LEU A 40 18.20 -14.24 -1.54
N MET A 41 17.91 -13.02 -1.98
CA MET A 41 16.62 -12.69 -2.62
C MET A 41 16.45 -13.46 -3.94
N ALA A 42 17.50 -13.51 -4.77
CA ALA A 42 17.50 -14.28 -6.01
C ALA A 42 17.21 -15.77 -5.76
N ALA A 43 17.84 -16.35 -4.73
CA ALA A 43 17.59 -17.72 -4.33
C ALA A 43 16.16 -17.96 -3.80
N ILE A 44 15.62 -17.04 -2.99
CA ILE A 44 14.25 -17.12 -2.45
C ILE A 44 13.20 -17.01 -3.56
N ALA A 45 13.41 -16.08 -4.51
CA ALA A 45 12.50 -15.83 -5.61
C ALA A 45 12.63 -16.84 -6.76
N ASN A 46 13.70 -17.65 -6.78
CA ASN A 46 14.06 -18.53 -7.89
C ASN A 46 14.21 -17.76 -9.22
N GLU A 47 14.85 -16.60 -9.16
CA GLU A 47 15.06 -15.67 -10.28
C GLU A 47 16.56 -15.30 -10.37
N PRO A 48 17.09 -14.94 -11.55
CA PRO A 48 18.50 -14.55 -11.67
C PRO A 48 18.76 -13.25 -10.92
N ILE A 49 19.96 -13.12 -10.32
CA ILE A 49 20.41 -11.93 -9.56
C ILE A 49 20.14 -10.62 -10.33
N LYS A 50 20.34 -10.65 -11.65
CA LYS A 50 20.15 -9.50 -12.55
C LYS A 50 18.71 -8.97 -12.57
N ALA A 51 17.71 -9.81 -12.28
CA ALA A 51 16.31 -9.39 -12.18
C ALA A 51 16.08 -8.36 -11.06
N PHE A 52 17.02 -8.26 -10.11
CA PHE A 52 16.91 -7.37 -8.95
C PHE A 52 17.79 -6.12 -9.04
N ASP A 53 18.53 -5.89 -10.13
CA ASP A 53 19.46 -4.75 -10.24
C ASP A 53 18.81 -3.40 -9.93
N THR A 54 17.57 -3.18 -10.39
CA THR A 54 16.80 -1.95 -10.16
C THR A 54 16.25 -1.82 -8.74
N TYR A 55 16.18 -2.92 -7.98
CA TYR A 55 15.71 -2.97 -6.60
C TYR A 55 16.85 -2.70 -5.58
N TYR A 56 18.11 -2.78 -6.02
CA TYR A 56 19.32 -2.59 -5.21
C TYR A 56 20.14 -1.36 -5.62
N LEU A 57 19.47 -0.32 -6.13
CA LEU A 57 20.15 0.95 -6.39
C LEU A 57 20.72 1.50 -5.07
N PRO A 58 21.96 2.06 -5.07
CA PRO A 58 22.59 2.55 -3.86
C PRO A 58 21.66 3.54 -3.14
N PRO A 59 21.35 3.32 -1.85
CA PRO A 59 20.50 4.22 -1.11
C PRO A 59 21.21 5.56 -0.95
N LYS A 60 20.56 6.63 -1.39
CA LYS A 60 21.02 8.00 -1.08
C LYS A 60 20.51 8.47 0.29
N GLU A 61 19.48 7.80 0.81
CA GLU A 61 18.74 8.17 2.02
C GLU A 61 18.28 6.93 2.79
N TYR A 62 17.89 7.10 4.06
CA TYR A 62 17.39 6.03 4.93
C TYR A 62 16.20 5.31 4.28
N PRO A 63 16.23 3.98 4.10
CA PRO A 63 15.12 3.24 3.53
C PRO A 63 13.92 3.18 4.49
N THR A 64 12.79 3.72 4.07
CA THR A 64 11.53 3.67 4.83
C THR A 64 10.52 2.73 4.17
N PRO A 65 9.51 2.23 4.92
CA PRO A 65 8.33 1.64 4.31
C PRO A 65 7.68 2.61 3.32
N LYS A 66 7.20 2.09 2.20
CA LYS A 66 6.36 2.88 1.29
C LYS A 66 5.02 3.16 1.95
N VAL A 67 4.36 4.24 1.55
CA VAL A 67 3.04 4.61 2.06
C VAL A 67 2.03 4.46 0.93
N ASP A 68 1.00 3.66 1.17
CA ASP A 68 -0.20 3.56 0.34
C ASP A 68 -1.38 4.18 1.12
N VAL A 69 -2.24 4.90 0.42
CA VAL A 69 -3.46 5.51 0.98
C VAL A 69 -4.68 4.91 0.32
N ARG A 70 -5.75 4.70 1.09
CA ARG A 70 -7.01 4.13 0.58
C ARG A 70 -8.21 4.82 1.20
N ALA A 71 -9.27 5.02 0.42
CA ALA A 71 -10.52 5.61 0.89
C ALA A 71 -11.63 4.56 1.03
N LEU A 72 -12.15 4.40 2.23
CA LEU A 72 -13.50 3.86 2.43
C LEU A 72 -14.50 5.00 2.18
N ILE A 73 -15.40 4.79 1.21
CA ILE A 73 -16.53 5.68 0.94
C ILE A 73 -17.79 4.83 0.93
N LEU A 74 -18.79 5.28 1.67
CA LEU A 74 -20.12 4.67 1.73
C LEU A 74 -21.15 5.60 1.07
N ASN A 75 -22.07 5.04 0.29
CA ASN A 75 -23.26 5.77 -0.15
C ASN A 75 -24.37 5.76 0.91
N GLU A 76 -25.50 6.39 0.63
CA GLU A 76 -26.65 6.46 1.55
C GLU A 76 -27.23 5.08 1.90
N ASP A 77 -27.07 4.09 1.01
CA ASP A 77 -27.51 2.70 1.20
C ASP A 77 -26.46 1.85 1.96
N GLY A 78 -25.33 2.44 2.38
CA GLY A 78 -24.24 1.75 3.07
C GLY A 78 -23.40 0.85 2.15
N GLU A 79 -23.48 1.04 0.83
CA GLU A 79 -22.66 0.34 -0.15
C GLU A 79 -21.30 1.01 -0.32
N ILE A 80 -20.29 0.21 -0.66
CA ILE A 80 -18.89 0.59 -0.71
C ILE A 80 -18.50 1.01 -2.12
N LEU A 81 -17.88 2.17 -2.27
CA LEU A 81 -17.28 2.58 -3.53
C LEU A 81 -16.05 1.73 -3.84
N MET A 82 -16.03 1.10 -5.02
CA MET A 82 -14.90 0.31 -5.49
C MET A 82 -14.57 0.64 -6.94
N ALA A 83 -13.31 0.46 -7.30
CA ALA A 83 -12.79 0.60 -8.65
C ALA A 83 -12.17 -0.72 -9.11
N LYS A 84 -12.33 -1.03 -10.40
CA LYS A 84 -11.77 -2.23 -11.04
C LYS A 84 -10.54 -1.86 -11.85
N GLU A 85 -9.39 -2.39 -11.46
CA GLU A 85 -8.16 -2.13 -12.21
C GLU A 85 -8.09 -2.95 -13.50
N LYS A 86 -7.67 -2.31 -14.60
CA LYS A 86 -7.46 -2.98 -15.90
C LYS A 86 -6.41 -4.06 -15.86
N MET A 87 -5.39 -3.86 -15.03
CA MET A 87 -4.19 -4.69 -15.02
C MET A 87 -4.48 -6.13 -14.55
N ASP A 88 -5.29 -6.27 -13.50
CA ASP A 88 -5.63 -7.58 -12.92
C ASP A 88 -7.12 -7.95 -13.05
N GLY A 89 -7.98 -7.00 -13.46
CA GLY A 89 -9.41 -7.20 -13.56
C GLY A 89 -10.10 -7.42 -12.22
N LEU A 90 -9.44 -7.05 -11.11
CA LEU A 90 -9.91 -7.21 -9.75
C LEU A 90 -10.31 -5.86 -9.16
N TRP A 91 -11.03 -5.90 -8.03
CA TRP A 91 -11.59 -4.71 -7.40
C TRP A 91 -10.86 -4.34 -6.12
N SER A 92 -10.74 -3.03 -5.87
CA SER A 92 -10.31 -2.48 -4.59
C SER A 92 -11.07 -1.19 -4.26
N ILE A 93 -11.00 -0.78 -3.00
CA ILE A 93 -11.39 0.58 -2.64
C ILE A 93 -10.37 1.59 -3.22
N PRO A 94 -10.80 2.81 -3.60
CA PRO A 94 -9.94 3.75 -4.32
C PRO A 94 -8.70 4.14 -3.53
N GLY A 95 -7.60 4.37 -4.23
CA GLY A 95 -6.36 4.83 -3.64
C GLY A 95 -5.10 4.24 -4.27
N GLY A 96 -3.95 4.70 -3.81
CA GLY A 96 -2.67 4.41 -4.43
C GLY A 96 -1.49 4.80 -3.57
N TRP A 97 -0.34 4.93 -4.22
CA TRP A 97 0.90 5.36 -3.56
C TRP A 97 0.80 6.83 -3.13
N ALA A 98 1.36 7.16 -1.96
CA ALA A 98 1.49 8.54 -1.54
C ALA A 98 2.51 9.30 -2.39
N ASP A 99 2.06 10.34 -3.10
CA ASP A 99 2.89 11.21 -3.92
C ASP A 99 3.74 12.17 -3.08
N ILE A 100 5.00 12.37 -3.48
CA ILE A 100 5.89 13.37 -2.87
C ILE A 100 5.33 14.77 -3.14
N GLY A 101 5.30 15.60 -2.08
CA GLY A 101 4.79 16.97 -2.16
C GLY A 101 3.30 17.10 -1.88
N HIS A 102 2.60 15.99 -1.64
CA HIS A 102 1.19 15.97 -1.25
C HIS A 102 1.03 15.40 0.17
N SER A 103 0.07 15.95 0.90
CA SER A 103 -0.39 15.34 2.16
C SER A 103 -1.14 14.03 1.86
N PRO A 104 -1.16 13.06 2.80
CA PRO A 104 -1.92 11.82 2.61
C PRO A 104 -3.41 12.05 2.29
N SER A 105 -4.01 13.11 2.86
CA SER A 105 -5.39 13.50 2.57
C SER A 105 -5.59 14.06 1.17
N GLU A 106 -4.62 14.80 0.62
CA GLU A 106 -4.70 15.29 -0.76
C GLU A 106 -4.59 14.14 -1.75
N VAL A 107 -3.66 13.20 -1.51
CA VAL A 107 -3.48 12.02 -2.37
C VAL A 107 -4.77 11.19 -2.39
N VAL A 108 -5.34 10.86 -1.23
CA VAL A 108 -6.50 9.97 -1.21
C VAL A 108 -7.73 10.60 -1.89
N VAL A 109 -7.93 11.92 -1.76
CA VAL A 109 -9.03 12.62 -2.45
C VAL A 109 -8.80 12.65 -3.97
N LYS A 110 -7.56 12.93 -4.40
CA LYS A 110 -7.17 12.89 -5.81
C LYS A 110 -7.43 11.51 -6.43
N GLU A 111 -6.98 10.44 -5.77
CA GLU A 111 -7.17 9.07 -6.25
C GLU A 111 -8.65 8.70 -6.38
N VAL A 112 -9.50 9.07 -5.39
CA VAL A 112 -10.95 8.84 -5.48
C VAL A 112 -11.53 9.50 -6.74
N GLU A 113 -11.21 10.77 -6.99
CA GLU A 113 -11.73 11.50 -8.15
C GLU A 113 -11.21 10.93 -9.47
N GLU A 114 -9.92 10.62 -9.54
CA GLU A 114 -9.28 10.10 -10.74
C GLU A 114 -9.82 8.71 -11.10
N GLU A 115 -9.90 7.81 -10.13
CA GLU A 115 -10.29 6.40 -10.34
C GLU A 115 -11.79 6.21 -10.54
N THR A 116 -12.63 7.05 -9.90
CA THR A 116 -14.08 6.81 -9.84
C THR A 116 -14.94 7.95 -10.36
N GLY A 117 -14.39 9.16 -10.49
CA GLY A 117 -15.13 10.39 -10.78
C GLY A 117 -16.03 10.89 -9.65
N ILE A 118 -15.94 10.31 -8.46
CA ILE A 118 -16.62 10.81 -7.26
C ILE A 118 -15.75 11.88 -6.61
N GLU A 119 -16.36 12.99 -6.23
CA GLU A 119 -15.70 14.00 -5.41
C GLU A 119 -15.93 13.65 -3.94
N ALA A 120 -14.90 13.74 -3.11
CA ALA A 120 -15.00 13.41 -1.70
C ALA A 120 -14.13 14.31 -0.83
N LYS A 121 -14.43 14.35 0.47
CA LYS A 121 -13.57 14.94 1.49
C LYS A 121 -13.20 13.90 2.54
N VAL A 122 -11.98 13.99 3.06
CA VAL A 122 -11.55 13.17 4.20
C VAL A 122 -12.31 13.59 5.44
N GLU A 123 -12.88 12.62 6.16
CA GLU A 123 -13.46 12.83 7.49
C GLU A 123 -12.45 12.50 8.59
N ARG A 124 -11.87 11.29 8.56
CA ARG A 124 -10.86 10.85 9.53
C ARG A 124 -10.06 9.65 9.03
N VAL A 125 -8.95 9.35 9.70
CA VAL A 125 -8.25 8.07 9.55
C VAL A 125 -9.01 6.99 10.33
N LEU A 126 -9.18 5.82 9.72
CA LEU A 126 -9.76 4.62 10.34
C LEU A 126 -8.68 3.66 10.82
N ALA A 127 -7.65 3.44 10.00
CA ALA A 127 -6.59 2.50 10.31
C ALA A 127 -5.25 2.87 9.66
N ILE A 128 -4.16 2.38 10.26
CA ILE A 128 -2.82 2.33 9.68
C ILE A 128 -2.35 0.89 9.76
N TYR A 129 -2.37 0.18 8.64
CA TYR A 129 -1.96 -1.22 8.60
C TYR A 129 -0.50 -1.38 8.20
N ASP A 130 0.26 -2.22 8.92
CA ASP A 130 1.51 -2.81 8.40
C ASP A 130 1.11 -3.98 7.52
N LYS A 131 1.36 -3.89 6.21
CA LYS A 131 0.98 -4.95 5.25
C LYS A 131 1.53 -6.32 5.65
N ARG A 132 2.63 -6.38 6.41
CA ARG A 132 3.21 -7.63 6.94
C ARG A 132 2.36 -8.31 8.01
N CYS A 133 1.57 -7.56 8.78
CA CYS A 133 0.74 -8.07 9.86
C CYS A 133 -0.55 -8.76 9.34
N HIS A 134 -0.82 -8.65 8.04
CA HIS A 134 -2.01 -9.18 7.37
C HIS A 134 -1.64 -10.18 6.27
N PRO A 135 -2.53 -11.14 5.91
CA PRO A 135 -2.24 -12.19 4.95
C PRO A 135 -2.31 -11.71 3.48
N HIS A 136 -1.65 -10.60 3.16
CA HIS A 136 -1.49 -10.15 1.79
C HIS A 136 -0.49 -11.05 1.02
N PRO A 137 -0.58 -11.08 -0.32
CA PRO A 137 0.45 -11.70 -1.16
C PRO A 137 1.86 -11.17 -0.85
N PRO A 138 2.90 -12.02 -0.96
CA PRO A 138 4.27 -11.62 -0.69
C PRO A 138 4.74 -10.57 -1.69
N GLN A 139 5.40 -9.52 -1.17
CA GLN A 139 6.02 -8.46 -1.97
C GLN A 139 7.45 -8.21 -1.51
N PRO A 140 8.33 -7.67 -2.38
CA PRO A 140 9.72 -7.43 -2.01
C PRO A 140 9.90 -6.16 -1.17
N TRP A 141 8.98 -5.19 -1.16
CA TRP A 141 9.07 -3.97 -0.34
C TRP A 141 8.20 -4.05 0.94
N TYR A 142 8.42 -3.12 1.88
CA TYR A 142 7.58 -2.87 3.05
C TYR A 142 6.57 -1.75 2.75
N VAL A 143 5.33 -1.88 3.24
CA VAL A 143 4.25 -0.92 3.01
C VAL A 143 3.45 -0.68 4.27
N TYR A 144 3.24 0.59 4.60
CA TYR A 144 2.19 1.04 5.52
C TYR A 144 1.00 1.55 4.72
N LYS A 145 -0.21 1.15 5.12
CA LYS A 145 -1.46 1.48 4.43
C LYS A 145 -2.31 2.38 5.32
N ILE A 146 -2.51 3.63 4.94
CA ILE A 146 -3.34 4.58 5.68
C ILE A 146 -4.74 4.54 5.09
N MET A 147 -5.71 4.17 5.91
CA MET A 147 -7.09 3.95 5.51
C MET A 147 -7.94 5.12 6.00
N PHE A 148 -8.49 5.88 5.07
CA PHE A 148 -9.33 7.04 5.35
C PHE A 148 -10.81 6.70 5.23
N LEU A 149 -11.61 7.28 6.12
CA LEU A 149 -13.04 7.47 5.88
C LEU A 149 -13.21 8.77 5.10
N CYS A 150 -13.85 8.68 3.94
CA CYS A 150 -14.14 9.82 3.09
C CYS A 150 -15.66 9.93 2.87
N ILE A 151 -16.17 11.16 2.84
CA ILE A 151 -17.58 11.47 2.62
C ILE A 151 -17.74 11.98 1.19
N PRO A 152 -18.64 11.40 0.38
CA PRO A 152 -18.88 11.88 -0.97
C PRO A 152 -19.52 13.27 -0.92
N THR A 153 -19.02 14.18 -1.75
CA THR A 153 -19.50 15.58 -1.84
C THR A 153 -20.10 15.91 -3.19
N GLY A 154 -19.93 15.04 -4.19
CA GLY A 154 -20.39 15.27 -5.55
C GLY A 154 -19.79 14.26 -6.53
N GLY A 155 -19.71 14.67 -7.80
CA GLY A 155 -19.18 13.83 -8.87
C GLY A 155 -20.19 12.82 -9.44
N LYS A 156 -19.73 12.03 -10.41
CA LYS A 156 -20.50 10.96 -11.07
C LYS A 156 -19.57 9.81 -11.39
N LEU A 157 -20.05 8.59 -11.11
CA LEU A 157 -19.31 7.37 -11.43
C LEU A 157 -18.87 7.34 -12.89
N ARG A 158 -17.56 7.19 -13.09
CA ARG A 158 -16.93 6.98 -14.39
C ARG A 158 -15.63 6.18 -14.20
N GLY A 159 -15.29 5.33 -15.16
CA GLY A 159 -13.95 4.77 -15.27
C GLY A 159 -12.99 5.75 -15.94
N ASN A 160 -11.71 5.37 -16.03
CA ASN A 160 -10.66 6.17 -16.67
C ASN A 160 -9.72 5.30 -17.55
N PHE A 161 -8.50 5.75 -17.84
CA PHE A 161 -7.55 4.98 -18.65
C PHE A 161 -7.01 3.74 -17.93
N ASP A 162 -6.85 3.77 -16.61
CA ASP A 162 -6.29 2.67 -15.79
C ASP A 162 -7.37 1.85 -15.06
N ILE A 163 -8.55 2.44 -14.86
CA ILE A 163 -9.73 1.86 -14.22
C ILE A 163 -10.75 1.51 -15.29
N ASP A 164 -11.13 0.23 -15.35
CA ASP A 164 -12.19 -0.25 -16.25
C ASP A 164 -13.55 0.33 -15.86
N GLU A 165 -13.86 0.28 -14.57
CA GLU A 165 -15.16 0.68 -14.04
C GLU A 165 -15.09 0.98 -12.54
N ALA A 166 -15.98 1.87 -12.09
CA ALA A 166 -16.23 2.14 -10.68
C ALA A 166 -17.71 1.87 -10.36
N ARG A 167 -17.97 1.22 -9.23
CA ARG A 167 -19.32 0.79 -8.81
C ARG A 167 -19.45 0.79 -7.29
N TRP A 168 -20.70 0.83 -6.83
CA TRP A 168 -21.07 0.59 -5.44
C TRP A 168 -21.33 -0.90 -5.20
N PHE A 169 -20.85 -1.44 -4.08
CA PHE A 169 -21.05 -2.84 -3.71
C PHE A 169 -21.54 -3.00 -2.29
N ASN A 170 -22.50 -3.89 -2.09
CA ASN A 170 -22.92 -4.31 -0.76
C ASN A 170 -21.79 -5.09 -0.07
N LEU A 171 -21.55 -4.83 1.22
CA LEU A 171 -20.54 -5.53 2.04
C LEU A 171 -20.72 -7.07 2.03
N ASN A 172 -21.97 -7.55 1.91
CA ASN A 172 -22.28 -8.98 1.88
C ASN A 172 -22.21 -9.60 0.47
N SER A 173 -21.85 -8.82 -0.55
CA SER A 173 -21.79 -9.25 -1.95
C SER A 173 -20.64 -8.55 -2.66
N LEU A 174 -19.46 -8.58 -2.03
CA LEU A 174 -18.24 -8.02 -2.58
C LEU A 174 -17.79 -8.77 -3.85
N PRO A 175 -17.23 -8.04 -4.84
CA PRO A 175 -16.67 -8.64 -6.04
C PRO A 175 -15.32 -9.31 -5.74
N PRO A 176 -14.71 -10.02 -6.72
CA PRO A 176 -13.34 -10.53 -6.58
C PRO A 176 -12.35 -9.40 -6.25
N LEU A 177 -11.71 -9.51 -5.09
CA LEU A 177 -10.84 -8.47 -4.56
C LEU A 177 -9.41 -8.60 -5.06
N SER A 178 -8.77 -7.47 -5.33
CA SER A 178 -7.32 -7.40 -5.45
C SER A 178 -6.70 -7.49 -4.05
N THR A 179 -6.42 -8.72 -3.62
CA THR A 179 -5.92 -9.02 -2.27
C THR A 179 -4.56 -8.43 -1.97
N ASP A 180 -3.83 -7.95 -2.99
CA ASP A 180 -2.62 -7.17 -2.79
C ASP A 180 -2.91 -5.77 -2.21
N ARG A 181 -4.03 -5.16 -2.63
CA ARG A 181 -4.43 -3.80 -2.29
C ARG A 181 -5.32 -3.75 -1.05
N ILE A 182 -6.25 -4.70 -0.91
CA ILE A 182 -7.21 -4.72 0.19
C ILE A 182 -7.72 -6.15 0.44
N LEU A 183 -7.85 -6.52 1.72
CA LEU A 183 -8.46 -7.79 2.14
C LEU A 183 -9.93 -7.61 2.51
N GLU A 184 -10.73 -8.66 2.33
CA GLU A 184 -12.13 -8.65 2.78
C GLU A 184 -12.26 -8.39 4.28
N SER A 185 -11.36 -8.94 5.10
CA SER A 185 -11.30 -8.68 6.55
C SER A 185 -11.08 -7.21 6.87
N GLN A 186 -10.19 -6.55 6.13
CA GLN A 186 -9.91 -5.12 6.29
C GLN A 186 -11.12 -4.28 5.88
N ILE A 187 -11.82 -4.63 4.78
CA ILE A 187 -13.05 -3.93 4.39
C ILE A 187 -14.10 -4.01 5.50
N LYS A 188 -14.32 -5.21 6.05
CA LYS A 188 -15.28 -5.42 7.15
C LYS A 188 -14.92 -4.61 8.40
N GLU A 189 -13.64 -4.60 8.77
CA GLU A 189 -13.14 -3.81 9.90
C GLU A 189 -13.31 -2.30 9.66
N LEU A 190 -12.97 -1.80 8.47
CA LEU A 190 -13.13 -0.38 8.13
C LEU A 190 -14.60 0.04 8.16
N VAL A 191 -15.52 -0.76 7.62
CA VAL A 191 -16.97 -0.48 7.69
C VAL A 191 -17.46 -0.51 9.14
N HIS A 192 -16.97 -1.46 9.96
CA HIS A 192 -17.28 -1.49 11.38
C HIS A 192 -16.82 -0.21 12.08
N LEU A 193 -15.57 0.20 11.88
CA LEU A 193 -15.01 1.43 12.45
C LEU A 193 -15.75 2.68 11.97
N ALA A 194 -16.14 2.74 10.70
CA ALA A 194 -16.91 3.86 10.14
C ALA A 194 -18.25 4.05 10.87
N ASN A 195 -18.92 2.95 11.20
CA ASN A 195 -20.20 2.96 11.93
C ASN A 195 -20.07 3.19 13.44
N HIS A 196 -18.86 3.14 13.99
CA HIS A 196 -18.57 3.24 15.43
C HIS A 196 -17.43 4.24 15.69
N PRO A 197 -17.70 5.56 15.57
CA PRO A 197 -16.67 6.60 15.68
C PRO A 197 -16.04 6.72 17.07
N GLU A 198 -16.62 6.08 18.09
CA GLU A 198 -16.05 5.95 19.42
C GLU A 198 -14.85 5.02 19.49
N PHE A 199 -14.69 4.10 18.52
CA PHE A 199 -13.54 3.22 18.50
C PHE A 199 -12.27 3.95 18.05
N PRO A 200 -11.11 3.64 18.66
CA PRO A 200 -9.85 4.27 18.28
C PRO A 200 -9.43 3.85 16.87
N VAL A 201 -8.53 4.63 16.30
CA VAL A 201 -7.82 4.27 15.07
C VAL A 201 -7.05 2.97 15.29
N VAL A 202 -7.21 1.99 14.39
CA VAL A 202 -6.42 0.76 14.39
C VAL A 202 -5.01 1.06 13.89
N CYS A 203 -3.98 0.55 14.57
CA CYS A 203 -2.59 0.74 14.18
C CYS A 203 -1.81 -0.53 14.54
N ASP A 204 -1.19 -1.17 13.52
CA ASP A 204 -0.40 -2.41 13.68
C ASP A 204 1.01 -2.19 14.27
#